data_AF-A0A3M0YBB7-F1
#
_entry.id   AF-A0A3M0YBB7-F1
#
_cell.length_a   1.000
_cell.length_b   1.000
_cell.length_c   1.000
_cell.angle_alpha   90.00
_cell.angle_beta   90.00
_cell.angle_gamma   90.00
#
_symmetry.space_group_name_H-M   'P 1'
#
loop_
_entity.id
_entity.type
_entity.pdbx_description
1 polymer ?
#
loop_
_entity_poly.entity_id
_entity_poly.type
_entity_poly.pdbx_seq_one_letter_code
_entity_poly.pdbx_strand_id
1 'polypeptide(L)'
;ERQDPQAIEEARRWLKAHASWSTQRLFAYLAEKVAPRVTIEKSPSTVMKMAFLKRLQRDFPEARILHLTRHPRATCRSIHAIVKKTDEIRGFKRNIDPEHLWRQAHGHIMAFLRDWPSDRWMRIRGEDLLAEPDRYLPQIAQWLGLRMDEGAIEAMKHPEHSPYASLGPYNAPFGNDPGFLHHPYYTKRLPSRETMAGPMEWGAPRFSRETLSLARSLGYG
;
A
#
# COMPACT_ATOMS: atom_id res chain seq x y z
N GLU A 1 1.84 -16.46 16.68
CA GLU A 1 2.89 -15.43 16.84
C GLU A 1 2.51 -14.54 18.01
N ARG A 2 3.46 -14.19 18.88
CA ARG A 2 3.18 -13.33 20.05
C ARG A 2 3.40 -11.87 19.66
N GLN A 3 2.42 -11.00 19.95
CA GLN A 3 2.51 -9.55 19.80
C GLN A 3 2.45 -8.87 21.17
N ASP A 4 3.34 -9.29 22.06
CA ASP A 4 3.47 -8.72 23.39
C ASP A 4 4.70 -7.79 23.47
N PRO A 5 4.82 -6.95 24.51
CA PRO A 5 5.95 -6.04 24.65
C PRO A 5 7.32 -6.73 24.65
N GLN A 6 7.40 -7.97 25.15
CA GLN A 6 8.64 -8.74 25.21
C GLN A 6 9.09 -9.15 23.81
N ALA A 7 8.18 -9.66 22.98
CA ALA A 7 8.47 -10.02 21.59
C ALA A 7 8.97 -8.82 20.78
N ILE A 8 8.44 -7.62 21.03
CA ILE A 8 8.93 -6.38 20.40
C ILE A 8 10.37 -6.06 20.83
N GLU A 9 10.70 -6.24 22.11
CA GLU A 9 12.06 -5.99 22.60
C GLU A 9 13.05 -7.04 22.09
N GLU A 10 12.63 -8.30 21.97
CA GLU A 10 13.39 -9.36 21.32
C GLU A 10 13.67 -9.02 19.85
N ALA A 11 12.66 -8.55 19.11
CA ALA A 11 12.81 -8.12 17.73
C ALA A 11 13.78 -6.94 17.60
N ARG A 12 13.71 -5.94 18.50
CA ARG A 12 14.64 -4.80 18.51
C ARG A 12 16.07 -5.22 18.79
N ARG A 13 16.30 -6.09 19.78
CA ARG A 13 17.63 -6.64 20.08
C ARG A 13 18.18 -7.42 18.89
N TRP A 14 17.34 -8.24 18.26
CA TRP A 14 17.71 -8.97 17.06
C TRP A 14 18.07 -8.03 15.91
N LEU A 15 17.28 -6.99 15.64
CA LEU A 15 17.60 -6.00 14.59
C LEU A 15 18.91 -5.27 14.89
N LYS A 16 19.18 -4.91 16.15
CA LYS A 16 20.44 -4.27 16.55
C LYS A 16 21.64 -5.18 16.35
N ALA A 17 21.51 -6.47 16.68
CA ALA A 17 22.57 -7.46 16.46
C ALA A 17 22.87 -7.66 14.96
N HIS A 18 21.90 -7.39 14.08
CA HIS A 18 22.02 -7.51 12.63
C HIS A 18 22.04 -6.15 11.92
N ALA A 19 22.43 -5.07 12.60
CA ALA A 19 22.40 -3.71 12.04
C ALA A 19 23.28 -3.52 10.80
N SER A 20 24.27 -4.40 10.59
CA SER A 20 25.13 -4.40 9.40
C SER A 20 24.49 -5.07 8.17
N TRP A 21 23.34 -5.72 8.31
CA TRP A 21 22.69 -6.39 7.20
C TRP A 21 22.11 -5.39 6.20
N SER A 22 22.27 -5.69 4.92
CA SER A 22 21.51 -4.98 3.89
C SER A 22 20.02 -5.31 4.01
N THR A 23 19.17 -4.40 3.52
CA THR A 23 17.73 -4.66 3.40
C THR A 23 17.46 -5.92 2.60
N GLN A 24 18.22 -6.17 1.53
CA GLN A 24 18.13 -7.40 0.74
C GLN A 24 18.32 -8.65 1.60
N ARG A 25 19.40 -8.70 2.39
CA ARG A 25 19.70 -9.85 3.26
C ARG A 25 18.63 -10.04 4.33
N LEU A 26 18.15 -8.96 4.94
CA LEU A 26 17.08 -9.02 5.92
C LEU A 26 15.81 -9.61 5.33
N PHE A 27 15.35 -9.13 4.18
CA PHE A 27 14.15 -9.64 3.52
C PHE A 27 14.31 -11.09 3.07
N ALA A 28 15.47 -11.47 2.52
CA ALA A 28 15.75 -12.86 2.14
C ALA A 28 15.66 -13.80 3.36
N TYR A 29 16.23 -13.40 4.49
CA TYR A 29 16.12 -14.15 5.75
C TYR A 29 14.67 -14.28 6.23
N LEU A 30 13.89 -13.19 6.20
CA LEU A 30 12.49 -13.23 6.58
C LEU A 30 11.66 -14.14 5.65
N ALA A 31 11.93 -14.09 4.34
CA ALA A 31 11.28 -14.95 3.36
C ALA A 31 11.57 -16.44 3.61
N GLU A 32 12.82 -16.78 3.92
CA GLU A 32 13.22 -18.15 4.29
C GLU A 32 12.49 -18.63 5.55
N LYS A 33 12.33 -17.76 6.56
CA LYS A 33 11.65 -18.11 7.82
C LYS A 33 10.16 -18.37 7.70
N VAL A 34 9.51 -17.79 6.70
CA VAL A 34 8.06 -17.96 6.49
C VAL A 34 7.74 -18.98 5.40
N ALA A 35 8.75 -19.56 4.75
CA ALA A 35 8.56 -20.57 3.72
C ALA A 35 7.66 -21.73 4.22
N PRO A 36 6.73 -22.24 3.39
CA PRO A 36 6.54 -21.95 1.96
C PRO A 36 5.63 -20.73 1.66
N ARG A 37 5.34 -19.86 2.64
CA ARG A 37 4.54 -18.65 2.41
C ARG A 37 5.33 -17.60 1.62
N VAL A 38 4.60 -16.75 0.89
CA VAL A 38 5.17 -15.63 0.14
C VAL A 38 5.20 -14.38 1.01
N THR A 39 6.32 -13.65 1.01
CA THR A 39 6.44 -12.35 1.69
C THR A 39 5.77 -11.25 0.87
N ILE A 40 4.98 -10.41 1.53
CA ILE A 40 4.37 -9.21 0.93
C ILE A 40 4.99 -7.98 1.57
N GLU A 41 5.66 -7.15 0.76
CA GLU A 41 6.09 -5.80 1.15
C GLU A 41 5.06 -4.79 0.65
N LYS A 42 4.52 -3.98 1.56
CA LYS A 42 3.57 -2.93 1.22
C LYS A 42 3.96 -1.67 1.97
N SER A 43 4.55 -0.72 1.24
CA SER A 43 4.87 0.61 1.76
C SER A 43 4.59 1.68 0.72
N PRO A 44 3.59 2.57 0.92
CA PRO A 44 3.34 3.70 0.03
C PRO A 44 4.54 4.64 -0.11
N SER A 45 5.45 4.66 0.87
CA SER A 45 6.67 5.47 0.85
C SER A 45 7.73 4.96 -0.15
N THR A 46 7.72 3.68 -0.51
CA THR A 46 8.71 3.09 -1.44
C THR A 46 8.68 3.80 -2.80
N VAL A 47 7.49 4.13 -3.29
CA VAL A 47 7.30 4.74 -4.61
C VAL A 47 7.58 6.24 -4.63
N MET A 48 7.81 6.87 -3.48
CA MET A 48 8.03 8.32 -3.40
C MET A 48 9.41 8.75 -3.89
N LYS A 49 10.37 7.82 -3.97
CA LYS A 49 11.71 8.10 -4.50
C LYS A 49 12.11 7.05 -5.52
N MET A 50 12.44 7.48 -6.74
CA MET A 50 12.89 6.57 -7.80
C MET A 50 14.12 5.74 -7.38
N ALA A 51 15.00 6.28 -6.54
CA ALA A 51 16.13 5.53 -5.98
C ALA A 51 15.71 4.28 -5.18
N PHE A 52 14.54 4.30 -4.54
CA PHE A 52 14.04 3.16 -3.78
C PHE A 52 13.50 2.06 -4.72
N LEU A 53 12.81 2.45 -5.79
CA LEU A 53 12.36 1.53 -6.83
C LEU A 53 13.53 0.89 -7.59
N LYS A 54 14.57 1.65 -7.92
CA LYS A 54 15.81 1.11 -8.52
C LYS A 54 16.51 0.11 -7.61
N ARG A 55 16.50 0.34 -6.30
CA ARG A 55 17.02 -0.62 -5.33
C ARG A 55 16.16 -1.88 -5.27
N LEU A 56 14.83 -1.76 -5.34
CA LEU A 56 13.93 -2.91 -5.41
C LEU A 56 14.22 -3.75 -6.67
N GLN A 57 14.41 -3.13 -7.83
CA GLN A 57 14.78 -3.82 -9.07
C GLN A 57 16.10 -4.58 -8.95
N ARG A 58 17.12 -3.94 -8.38
CA ARG A 58 18.44 -4.55 -8.20
C ARG A 58 18.41 -5.70 -7.20
N ASP A 59 17.75 -5.50 -6.06
CA ASP A 59 17.81 -6.43 -4.92
C ASP A 59 16.81 -7.60 -5.08
N PHE A 60 15.71 -7.38 -5.81
CA PHE A 60 14.61 -8.35 -6.02
C PHE A 60 14.09 -8.33 -7.48
N PRO A 61 14.91 -8.72 -8.47
CA PRO A 61 14.52 -8.71 -9.89
C PRO A 61 13.36 -9.67 -10.21
N GLU A 62 13.13 -10.67 -9.36
CA GLU A 62 12.05 -11.65 -9.49
C GLU A 62 10.75 -11.23 -8.79
N ALA A 63 10.69 -10.03 -8.20
CA ALA A 63 9.50 -9.57 -7.50
C ALA A 63 8.30 -9.41 -8.44
N ARG A 64 7.12 -9.77 -7.93
CA ARG A 64 5.84 -9.50 -8.58
C ARG A 64 5.25 -8.19 -8.04
N ILE A 65 4.88 -7.26 -8.92
CA ILE A 65 4.45 -5.91 -8.55
C ILE A 65 2.94 -5.73 -8.78
N LEU A 66 2.18 -5.63 -7.68
CA LEU A 66 0.77 -5.27 -7.73
C LEU A 66 0.63 -3.74 -7.61
N HIS A 67 0.33 -3.07 -8.74
CA HIS A 67 0.04 -1.64 -8.76
C HIS A 67 -1.43 -1.40 -8.40
N LEU A 68 -1.68 -1.17 -7.11
CA LEU A 68 -2.99 -0.76 -6.62
C LEU A 68 -3.21 0.74 -6.88
N THR A 69 -4.32 1.08 -7.50
CA THR A 69 -4.70 2.48 -7.81
C THR A 69 -5.95 2.89 -7.03
N ARG A 70 -6.08 4.19 -6.80
CA ARG A 70 -7.28 4.79 -6.22
C ARG A 70 -7.50 6.17 -6.84
N HIS A 71 -8.76 6.55 -7.02
CA HIS A 71 -9.18 7.81 -7.62
C HIS A 71 -8.40 9.00 -7.00
N PRO A 72 -7.87 9.93 -7.82
CA PRO A 72 -7.01 11.02 -7.34
C PRO A 72 -7.71 11.89 -6.29
N ARG A 73 -8.97 12.28 -6.50
CA ARG A 73 -9.73 13.08 -5.52
C ARG A 73 -9.86 12.40 -4.16
N ALA A 74 -10.30 11.15 -4.13
CA ALA A 74 -10.45 10.40 -2.90
C ALA A 74 -9.10 10.23 -2.16
N THR A 75 -8.03 9.96 -2.90
CA THR A 75 -6.68 9.85 -2.34
C THR A 75 -6.18 11.19 -1.80
N CYS A 76 -6.32 12.28 -2.57
CA CYS A 76 -5.88 13.61 -2.18
C CYS A 76 -6.62 14.12 -0.94
N ARG A 77 -7.94 13.90 -0.88
CA ARG A 77 -8.75 14.21 0.30
C ARG A 77 -8.28 13.44 1.54
N SER A 78 -7.95 12.15 1.38
CA SER A 78 -7.42 11.33 2.46
C SER A 78 -6.06 11.83 2.95
N ILE A 79 -5.14 12.17 2.03
CA ILE A 79 -3.83 12.73 2.35
C ILE A 79 -4.01 14.05 3.10
N HIS A 80 -4.85 14.95 2.59
CA HIS A 80 -5.12 16.24 3.20
C HIS A 80 -5.64 16.11 4.63
N ALA A 81 -6.58 15.18 4.88
CA ALA A 81 -7.10 14.92 6.22
C ALA A 81 -6.01 14.42 7.19
N ILE A 82 -5.13 13.52 6.74
CA ILE A 82 -4.01 13.02 7.55
C ILE A 82 -3.01 14.15 7.86
N VAL A 83 -2.66 14.96 6.85
CA VAL A 83 -1.75 16.09 7.03
C VAL A 83 -2.32 17.07 8.05
N LYS A 84 -3.58 17.47 7.88
CA LYS A 84 -4.28 18.39 8.80
C LYS A 84 -4.26 17.87 10.23
N LYS A 85 -4.67 16.62 10.47
CA LYS A 85 -4.66 16.01 11.80
C LYS A 85 -3.26 15.96 12.44
N THR A 86 -2.24 15.67 11.63
CA THR A 86 -0.86 15.62 12.12
C THR A 86 -0.33 17.02 12.45
N ASP A 87 -0.69 18.02 11.66
CA ASP A 87 -0.30 19.41 11.87
C ASP A 87 -0.94 19.99 13.13
N GLU A 88 -2.21 19.64 13.39
CA GLU A 88 -2.91 19.94 14.65
C GLU A 88 -2.19 19.36 15.87
N ILE A 89 -1.76 18.09 15.80
CA ILE A 89 -1.02 17.43 16.88
C ILE A 89 0.36 18.06 17.09
N ARG A 90 1.06 18.43 16.02
CA ARG A 90 2.44 18.94 16.09
C ARG A 90 2.52 20.45 16.32
N GLY A 91 1.41 21.18 16.19
CA GLY A 91 1.37 22.63 16.37
C GLY A 91 2.01 23.43 15.23
N PHE A 92 2.28 22.83 14.07
CA PHE A 92 2.78 23.56 12.89
C PHE A 92 2.22 23.00 11.59
N LYS A 93 2.00 23.90 10.62
CA LYS A 93 1.45 23.55 9.30
C LYS A 93 2.55 23.09 8.35
N ARG A 94 2.35 21.92 7.74
CA ARG A 94 3.20 21.44 6.64
C ARG A 94 2.55 21.82 5.32
N ASN A 95 3.34 22.35 4.41
CA ASN A 95 2.90 22.62 3.05
C ASN A 95 3.03 21.35 2.20
N ILE A 96 2.10 20.41 2.38
CA ILE A 96 2.03 19.18 1.59
C ILE A 96 0.92 19.32 0.55
N ASP A 97 1.29 19.33 -0.72
CA ASP A 97 0.36 19.26 -1.83
C ASP A 97 -0.06 17.79 -2.07
N PRO A 98 -1.31 17.41 -1.76
CA PRO A 98 -1.77 16.04 -1.95
C PRO A 98 -1.82 15.62 -3.43
N GLU A 99 -2.07 16.57 -4.35
CA GLU A 99 -2.08 16.29 -5.78
C GLU A 99 -0.66 15.97 -6.27
N HIS A 100 0.34 16.74 -5.83
CA HIS A 100 1.73 16.46 -6.13
C HIS A 100 2.14 15.07 -5.64
N LEU A 101 1.78 14.70 -4.40
CA LEU A 101 2.11 13.37 -3.87
C LEU A 101 1.48 12.24 -4.68
N TRP A 102 0.18 12.35 -5.02
CA TRP A 102 -0.50 11.35 -5.83
C TRP A 102 0.17 11.19 -7.21
N ARG A 103 0.43 12.32 -7.88
CA ARG A 103 1.05 12.34 -9.20
C ARG A 103 2.50 11.86 -9.17
N GLN A 104 3.26 12.20 -8.15
CA GLN A 104 4.64 11.73 -7.97
C GLN A 104 4.68 10.22 -7.77
N ALA A 105 3.87 9.68 -6.86
CA ALA A 105 3.82 8.25 -6.58
C ALA A 105 3.48 7.44 -7.84
N HIS A 106 2.38 7.79 -8.52
CA HIS A 106 1.96 7.06 -9.71
C HIS A 106 2.84 7.32 -10.92
N GLY A 107 3.38 8.52 -11.08
CA GLY A 107 4.36 8.83 -12.13
C GLY A 107 5.62 7.99 -11.98
N HIS A 108 6.13 7.83 -10.76
CA HIS A 108 7.27 6.94 -10.49
C HIS A 108 6.94 5.47 -10.79
N ILE A 109 5.78 4.97 -10.33
CA ILE A 109 5.38 3.59 -10.62
C ILE A 109 5.29 3.34 -12.13
N MET A 110 4.63 4.23 -12.87
CA MET A 110 4.47 4.08 -14.32
C MET A 110 5.81 4.15 -15.07
N ALA A 111 6.74 5.01 -14.62
CA ALA A 111 8.08 5.07 -15.19
C ALA A 111 8.89 3.79 -14.87
N PHE A 112 8.77 3.29 -13.65
CA PHE A 112 9.44 2.07 -13.19
C PHE A 112 8.94 0.81 -13.92
N LEU A 113 7.62 0.68 -14.09
CA LEU A 113 7.01 -0.50 -14.73
C LEU A 113 7.24 -0.57 -16.24
N ARG A 114 7.69 0.51 -16.88
CA ARG A 114 7.98 0.54 -18.32
C ARG A 114 9.01 -0.52 -18.73
N ASP A 115 10.01 -0.73 -17.87
CA ASP A 115 11.12 -1.66 -18.11
C ASP A 115 10.99 -2.94 -17.26
N TRP A 116 9.83 -3.16 -16.61
CA TRP A 116 9.56 -4.35 -15.81
C TRP A 116 8.92 -5.45 -16.66
N PRO A 117 9.26 -6.74 -16.45
CA PRO A 117 8.63 -7.85 -17.19
C PRO A 117 7.10 -7.81 -17.06
N SER A 118 6.40 -7.83 -18.19
CA SER A 118 4.93 -7.62 -18.24
C SER A 118 4.13 -8.72 -17.56
N ASP A 119 4.70 -9.91 -17.39
CA ASP A 119 4.15 -11.04 -16.64
C ASP A 119 4.34 -10.89 -15.12
N ARG A 120 5.23 -10.00 -14.68
CA ARG A 120 5.59 -9.77 -13.27
C ARG A 120 4.99 -8.51 -12.68
N TRP A 121 4.04 -7.88 -13.36
CA TRP A 121 3.23 -6.84 -12.74
C TRP A 121 1.78 -6.89 -13.21
N MET A 122 0.88 -6.44 -12.35
CA MET A 122 -0.52 -6.25 -12.68
C MET A 122 -1.04 -4.96 -12.03
N ARG A 123 -2.02 -4.31 -12.65
CA ARG A 123 -2.67 -3.10 -12.10
C ARG A 123 -4.13 -3.37 -11.82
N ILE A 124 -4.58 -2.96 -10.64
CA ILE A 124 -5.97 -3.10 -10.20
C ILE A 124 -6.42 -1.76 -9.59
N ARG A 125 -7.66 -1.35 -9.90
CA ARG A 125 -8.31 -0.24 -9.19
C ARG A 125 -8.84 -0.78 -7.86
N GLY A 126 -8.45 -0.15 -6.76
CA GLY A 126 -8.89 -0.55 -5.43
C GLY A 126 -10.41 -0.46 -5.28
N GLU A 127 -11.05 0.47 -5.99
CA GLU A 127 -12.50 0.55 -6.06
C GLU A 127 -13.14 -0.73 -6.61
N ASP A 128 -12.59 -1.28 -7.69
CA ASP A 128 -13.12 -2.49 -8.32
C ASP A 128 -12.86 -3.72 -7.46
N LEU A 129 -11.67 -3.83 -6.87
CA LEU A 129 -11.33 -4.91 -5.93
C LEU A 129 -12.28 -4.94 -4.73
N LEU A 130 -12.62 -3.78 -4.18
CA LEU A 130 -13.52 -3.67 -3.03
C LEU A 130 -15.01 -3.77 -3.41
N ALA A 131 -15.36 -3.65 -4.69
CA ALA A 131 -16.73 -3.82 -5.18
C ALA A 131 -17.00 -5.25 -5.63
N GLU A 132 -16.01 -5.92 -6.23
CA GLU A 132 -16.12 -7.25 -6.82
C GLU A 132 -14.98 -8.18 -6.33
N PRO A 133 -14.83 -8.42 -5.02
CA PRO A 133 -13.72 -9.21 -4.48
C PRO A 133 -13.70 -10.64 -5.05
N ASP A 134 -14.86 -11.26 -5.25
CA ASP A 134 -14.98 -12.62 -5.78
C ASP A 134 -14.51 -12.71 -7.25
N ARG A 135 -14.41 -11.58 -7.95
CA ARG A 135 -13.83 -11.50 -9.30
C ARG A 135 -12.33 -11.25 -9.26
N TYR A 136 -11.87 -10.30 -8.45
CA TYR A 136 -10.48 -9.83 -8.48
C TYR A 136 -9.53 -10.63 -7.60
N LEU A 137 -9.97 -11.12 -6.43
CA LEU A 137 -9.11 -11.91 -5.53
C LEU A 137 -8.61 -13.21 -6.20
N PRO A 138 -9.45 -14.00 -6.91
CA PRO A 138 -8.95 -15.18 -7.63
C PRO A 138 -7.92 -14.83 -8.70
N GLN A 139 -8.08 -13.72 -9.43
CA GLN A 139 -7.13 -13.29 -10.44
C GLN A 139 -5.77 -12.92 -9.84
N ILE A 140 -5.78 -12.18 -8.71
CA ILE A 140 -4.56 -11.84 -7.97
C ILE A 140 -3.89 -13.11 -7.45
N ALA A 141 -4.66 -14.01 -6.84
CA ALA A 141 -4.16 -15.26 -6.29
C ALA A 141 -3.53 -16.14 -7.39
N GLN A 142 -4.19 -16.26 -8.55
CA GLN A 142 -3.67 -16.97 -9.71
C GLN A 142 -2.32 -16.41 -10.16
N TRP A 143 -2.26 -15.08 -10.35
CA TRP A 143 -1.07 -14.40 -10.81
C TRP A 143 0.09 -14.50 -9.81
N LEU A 144 -0.21 -14.53 -8.51
CA LEU A 144 0.77 -14.78 -7.44
C LEU A 144 1.12 -16.27 -7.28
N GLY A 145 0.45 -17.19 -7.98
CA GLY A 145 0.65 -18.64 -7.79
C GLY A 145 0.21 -19.13 -6.40
N LEU A 146 -0.78 -18.47 -5.81
CA LEU A 146 -1.37 -18.83 -4.53
C LEU A 146 -2.54 -19.80 -4.71
N ARG A 147 -3.00 -20.38 -3.60
CA ARG A 147 -4.23 -21.15 -3.55
C ARG A 147 -5.43 -20.28 -3.96
N MET A 148 -6.32 -20.87 -4.77
CA MET A 148 -7.53 -20.24 -5.31
C MET A 148 -8.80 -21.02 -4.97
N ASP A 149 -8.72 -22.04 -4.11
CA ASP A 149 -9.92 -22.72 -3.62
C ASP A 149 -10.81 -21.76 -2.84
N GLU A 150 -12.10 -22.09 -2.75
CA GLU A 150 -13.13 -21.26 -2.12
C GLU A 150 -12.72 -20.81 -0.71
N GLY A 151 -12.17 -21.71 0.10
CA GLY A 151 -11.71 -21.40 1.45
C GLY A 151 -10.57 -20.38 1.49
N ALA A 152 -9.64 -20.42 0.53
CA ALA A 152 -8.55 -19.45 0.43
C ALA A 152 -9.06 -18.06 0.03
N ILE A 153 -9.99 -17.98 -0.92
CA ILE A 153 -10.59 -16.71 -1.36
C ILE A 153 -11.51 -16.13 -0.28
N GLU A 154 -12.27 -16.96 0.42
CA GLU A 154 -13.10 -16.53 1.55
C GLU A 154 -12.24 -15.96 2.68
N ALA A 155 -11.14 -16.62 3.03
CA ALA A 155 -10.22 -16.13 4.07
C ALA A 155 -9.66 -14.73 3.76
N MET A 156 -9.45 -14.38 2.49
CA MET A 156 -9.00 -13.03 2.08
C MET A 156 -10.05 -11.94 2.33
N LYS A 157 -11.33 -12.28 2.42
CA LYS A 157 -12.43 -11.36 2.73
C LYS A 157 -12.64 -11.14 4.23
N HIS A 158 -11.87 -11.83 5.07
CA HIS A 158 -11.89 -11.71 6.53
C HIS A 158 -10.56 -11.20 7.11
N PRO A 159 -10.13 -9.97 6.77
CA PRO A 159 -8.87 -9.42 7.23
C PRO A 159 -8.79 -9.28 8.76
N GLU A 160 -9.92 -9.21 9.46
CA GLU A 160 -10.02 -9.21 10.92
C GLU A 160 -9.46 -10.47 11.59
N HIS A 161 -9.34 -11.58 10.86
CA HIS A 161 -8.74 -12.80 11.36
C HIS A 161 -7.20 -12.78 11.34
N SER A 162 -6.60 -11.74 10.75
CA SER A 162 -5.15 -11.56 10.83
C SER A 162 -4.73 -11.24 12.26
N PRO A 163 -3.65 -11.85 12.79
CA PRO A 163 -3.13 -11.48 14.10
C PRO A 163 -2.67 -10.01 14.13
N TYR A 164 -2.42 -9.39 12.98
CA TYR A 164 -1.98 -8.00 12.83
C TYR A 164 -3.14 -7.01 12.54
N ALA A 165 -4.39 -7.43 12.69
CA ALA A 165 -5.58 -6.62 12.46
C ALA A 165 -6.11 -5.94 13.74
N SER A 166 -5.20 -5.53 14.62
CA SER A 166 -5.51 -4.83 15.87
C SER A 166 -4.36 -3.90 16.27
N LEU A 167 -4.62 -3.01 17.23
CA LEU A 167 -3.56 -2.22 17.83
C LEU A 167 -2.54 -3.13 18.54
N GLY A 168 -1.27 -2.91 18.26
CA GLY A 168 -0.17 -3.63 18.89
C GLY A 168 0.04 -3.21 20.35
N PRO A 169 1.04 -3.80 21.03
CA PRO A 169 1.38 -3.45 22.40
C PRO A 169 1.85 -1.99 22.50
N TYR A 170 1.83 -1.41 23.72
CA TYR A 170 2.15 0.01 23.95
C TYR A 170 3.52 0.44 23.40
N ASN A 171 4.50 -0.47 23.32
CA ASN A 171 5.84 -0.20 22.80
C ASN A 171 5.96 -0.36 21.27
N ALA A 172 4.93 -0.85 20.57
CA ALA A 172 4.80 -0.88 19.12
C ALA A 172 3.31 -0.94 18.71
N PRO A 173 2.54 0.16 18.92
CA PRO A 173 1.08 0.14 18.80
C PRO A 173 0.58 0.07 17.34
N PHE A 174 1.45 0.39 16.38
CA PHE A 174 1.12 0.44 14.96
C PHE A 174 2.01 -0.51 14.15
N GLY A 175 1.59 -0.74 12.91
CA GLY A 175 2.23 -1.66 11.95
C GLY A 175 1.46 -1.72 10.63
N ASN A 176 0.22 -1.24 10.63
CA ASN A 176 -0.63 -1.06 9.46
C ASN A 176 -1.31 0.32 9.50
N ASP A 177 -2.18 0.59 8.52
CA ASP A 177 -3.02 1.79 8.48
C ASP A 177 -3.86 1.92 9.76
N PRO A 178 -3.78 3.04 10.50
CA PRO A 178 -4.56 3.21 11.73
C PRO A 178 -6.07 3.12 11.52
N GLY A 179 -6.59 3.58 10.37
CA GLY A 179 -8.00 3.48 10.03
C GLY A 179 -8.45 2.02 9.94
N PHE A 180 -7.64 1.17 9.31
CA PHE A 180 -7.85 -0.27 9.28
C PHE A 180 -7.75 -0.91 10.68
N LEU A 181 -6.75 -0.55 11.50
CA LEU A 181 -6.61 -1.13 12.85
C LEU A 181 -7.79 -0.82 13.78
N HIS A 182 -8.50 0.30 13.55
CA HIS A 182 -9.73 0.64 14.28
C HIS A 182 -10.99 -0.05 13.72
N HIS A 183 -10.97 -0.41 12.43
CA HIS A 183 -12.08 -1.06 11.74
C HIS A 183 -11.54 -2.16 10.81
N PRO A 184 -11.11 -3.31 11.36
CA PRO A 184 -10.32 -4.30 10.63
C PRO A 184 -11.15 -5.19 9.68
N TYR A 185 -12.42 -4.85 9.46
CA TYR A 185 -13.35 -5.64 8.67
C TYR A 185 -13.33 -5.19 7.22
N TYR A 186 -13.38 -6.14 6.31
CA TYR A 186 -13.75 -5.83 4.94
C TYR A 186 -15.21 -5.36 4.90
N THR A 187 -15.46 -4.28 4.17
CA THR A 187 -16.82 -3.84 3.85
C THR A 187 -16.90 -3.67 2.36
N LYS A 188 -17.81 -4.41 1.72
CA LYS A 188 -18.07 -4.28 0.29
C LYS A 188 -18.46 -2.83 0.00
N ARG A 189 -17.69 -2.18 -0.87
CA ARG A 189 -17.92 -0.77 -1.23
C ARG A 189 -18.55 -0.69 -2.60
N LEU A 190 -19.48 0.23 -2.77
CA LEU A 190 -19.94 0.58 -4.10
C LEU A 190 -18.81 1.31 -4.85
N PRO A 191 -18.77 1.20 -6.19
CA PRO A 191 -17.85 1.98 -7.01
C PRO A 191 -17.91 3.46 -6.66
N SER A 192 -16.73 4.08 -6.58
CA SER A 192 -16.58 5.48 -6.18
C SER A 192 -17.28 6.42 -7.16
N ARG A 193 -18.11 7.34 -6.66
CA ARG A 193 -18.81 8.37 -7.45
C ARG A 193 -18.03 9.70 -7.52
N GLU A 194 -16.71 9.64 -7.36
CA GLU A 194 -15.89 10.84 -7.36
C GLU A 194 -15.88 11.47 -8.75
N THR A 195 -15.78 12.79 -8.77
CA THR A 195 -15.65 13.57 -10.00
C THR A 195 -14.24 14.12 -10.15
N MET A 196 -13.76 14.18 -11.39
CA MET A 196 -12.51 14.84 -11.75
C MET A 196 -12.65 16.37 -11.84
N ALA A 197 -13.88 16.91 -11.78
CA ALA A 197 -14.18 18.32 -11.95
C ALA A 197 -14.56 19.01 -10.63
N GLY A 198 -14.49 20.34 -10.61
CA GLY A 198 -14.92 21.18 -9.49
C GLY A 198 -13.84 21.44 -8.43
N PRO A 199 -14.11 22.38 -7.50
CA PRO A 199 -13.17 22.76 -6.45
C PRO A 199 -12.83 21.58 -5.54
N MET A 200 -11.62 21.63 -4.98
CA MET A 200 -11.06 20.57 -4.14
C MET A 200 -11.12 20.93 -2.66
N GLU A 201 -11.30 19.93 -1.81
CA GLU A 201 -11.41 20.07 -0.36
C GLU A 201 -10.12 20.61 0.29
N TRP A 202 -8.99 20.53 -0.42
CA TRP A 202 -7.70 21.08 -0.03
C TRP A 202 -7.38 22.45 -0.66
N GLY A 203 -8.39 23.12 -1.25
CA GLY A 203 -8.30 24.51 -1.72
C GLY A 203 -7.88 24.70 -3.19
N ALA A 204 -7.50 23.64 -3.90
CA ALA A 204 -7.20 23.73 -5.33
C ALA A 204 -8.50 23.90 -6.16
N PRO A 205 -8.52 24.75 -7.21
CA PRO A 205 -9.73 24.98 -8.01
C PRO A 205 -10.07 23.81 -8.95
N ARG A 206 -9.05 23.06 -9.37
CA ARG A 206 -9.14 21.89 -10.25
C ARG A 206 -7.82 21.12 -10.24
N PHE A 207 -7.82 19.88 -10.70
CA PHE A 207 -6.57 19.14 -10.97
C PHE A 207 -5.77 19.79 -12.11
N SER A 208 -4.45 19.67 -12.04
CA SER A 208 -3.53 20.01 -13.13
C SER A 208 -3.75 19.10 -14.35
N ARG A 209 -3.30 19.55 -15.52
CA ARG A 209 -3.42 18.77 -16.77
C ARG A 209 -2.64 17.46 -16.69
N GLU A 210 -1.50 17.48 -16.01
CA GLU A 210 -0.64 16.34 -15.76
C GLU A 210 -1.35 15.29 -14.91
N THR A 211 -2.03 15.72 -13.84
CA THR A 211 -2.84 14.82 -13.01
C THR A 211 -4.02 14.24 -13.78
N LEU A 212 -4.74 15.04 -14.57
CA LEU A 212 -5.83 14.55 -15.41
C LEU A 212 -5.34 13.53 -16.45
N SER A 213 -4.19 13.78 -17.07
CA SER A 213 -3.60 12.86 -18.04
C SER A 213 -3.20 11.52 -17.39
N LEU A 214 -2.54 11.59 -16.24
CA LEU A 214 -2.15 10.40 -15.49
C LEU A 214 -3.38 9.62 -15.00
N ALA A 215 -4.39 10.30 -14.47
CA ALA A 215 -5.66 9.71 -14.05
C ALA A 215 -6.32 8.91 -15.18
N ARG A 216 -6.42 9.48 -16.38
CA ARG A 216 -6.96 8.78 -17.56
C ARG A 216 -6.17 7.51 -17.90
N SER A 217 -4.83 7.57 -17.84
CA SER A 217 -3.99 6.39 -18.09
C SER A 217 -4.16 5.28 -17.05
N LEU A 218 -4.67 5.62 -15.86
CA LEU A 218 -4.99 4.69 -14.77
C LEU A 218 -6.47 4.27 -14.76
N GLY A 219 -7.28 4.71 -15.72
CA GLY A 219 -8.69 4.36 -15.82
C GLY A 219 -9.64 5.21 -14.97
N TYR A 220 -9.25 6.46 -14.68
CA TYR A 220 -10.11 7.47 -14.05
C TYR A 220 -10.41 8.59 -15.06
N GLY A 221 -11.70 8.91 -15.23
CA GLY A 221 -12.21 9.91 -16.16
C GLY A 221 -13.33 10.73 -15.53
#